data_AF-A0A2V9NGX8-F1
#
_entry.id   AF-A0A2V9NGX8-F1
#
_cell.length_a   1.000
_cell.length_b   1.000
_cell.length_c   1.000
_cell.angle_alpha   90.00
_cell.angle_beta   90.00
_cell.angle_gamma   90.00
#
_symmetry.space_group_name_H-M   'P 1'
#
loop_
_entity.id
_entity.type
_entity.pdbx_description
1 polymer ?
#
loop_
_entity_poly.entity_id
_entity_poly.type
_entity_poly.pdbx_seq_one_letter_code
_entity_poly.pdbx_strand_id
1 'polypeptide(L)'
;MPDKTTKSMTGARSESYERLDQSVSKLGSNRLAQKLAYFGWFPAYLKQRLTRRSPRGPIHVIFAIADHFEPAIVPGDGSAHASYNEQERKLECWCRDYPRAVAHWRDAEGFPLRHTYFYPAEQYDRDLVSRLAEHCSSGWGEIEIHLHHGMGRPDTAENTRRQLVHFRDTLAFKHGCLAYEGESETPRYAFVHGNFALAKCRFSRKRVATLI
;
A
#
# COMPACT_ATOMS: atom_id res chain seq x y z
N MET A 1 -41.64 76.12 12.03
CA MET A 1 -40.31 76.58 12.48
C MET A 1 -39.62 75.43 13.23
N PRO A 2 -38.30 75.25 13.08
CA PRO A 2 -37.70 73.96 12.75
C PRO A 2 -36.58 73.50 13.72
N ASP A 3 -36.06 72.28 13.52
CA ASP A 3 -34.64 71.95 13.25
C ASP A 3 -34.04 70.73 13.99
N LYS A 4 -33.48 69.85 13.13
CA LYS A 4 -32.34 68.91 13.21
C LYS A 4 -32.00 68.13 14.48
N THR A 5 -31.82 66.81 14.26
CA THR A 5 -30.47 66.21 14.35
C THR A 5 -30.34 64.94 13.51
N THR A 6 -29.53 65.03 12.45
CA THR A 6 -28.98 63.89 11.68
C THR A 6 -27.79 63.28 12.40
N LYS A 7 -27.77 61.95 12.61
CA LYS A 7 -26.54 61.22 12.97
C LYS A 7 -26.43 59.90 12.18
N SER A 8 -25.70 60.00 11.07
CA SER A 8 -24.62 59.10 10.62
C SER A 8 -24.81 57.57 10.70
N MET A 9 -25.21 56.96 9.57
CA MET A 9 -25.14 55.51 9.29
C MET A 9 -23.80 55.10 8.61
N THR A 10 -22.65 55.55 9.11
CA THR A 10 -21.34 55.23 8.48
C THR A 10 -20.50 54.19 9.25
N GLY A 11 -20.86 53.81 10.49
CA GLY A 11 -20.04 52.92 11.32
C GLY A 11 -20.24 51.40 11.09
N ALA A 12 -21.42 50.96 10.66
CA ALA A 12 -21.72 49.51 10.56
C ALA A 12 -21.19 48.86 9.27
N ARG A 13 -20.87 49.66 8.24
CA ARG A 13 -20.42 49.14 6.94
C ARG A 13 -18.92 48.83 6.95
N SER A 14 -18.09 49.58 7.68
CA SER A 14 -16.62 49.37 7.71
C SER A 14 -16.21 48.07 8.40
N GLU A 15 -16.80 47.72 9.55
CA GLU A 15 -16.46 46.49 10.28
C GLU A 15 -16.83 45.21 9.50
N SER A 16 -17.91 45.26 8.72
CA SER A 16 -18.34 44.15 7.89
C SER A 16 -17.39 43.88 6.71
N TYR A 17 -16.84 44.95 6.12
CA TYR A 17 -15.85 44.86 5.03
C TYR A 17 -14.48 44.41 5.55
N GLU A 18 -14.01 44.93 6.70
CA GLU A 18 -12.75 44.47 7.30
C GLU A 18 -12.80 42.99 7.73
N ARG A 19 -13.95 42.51 8.25
CA ARG A 19 -14.14 41.11 8.65
C ARG A 19 -14.21 40.17 7.43
N LEU A 20 -14.75 40.64 6.31
CA LEU A 20 -14.73 39.92 5.04
C LEU A 20 -13.31 39.87 4.45
N ASP A 21 -12.55 40.97 4.46
CA ASP A 21 -11.16 41.02 3.99
C ASP A 21 -10.21 40.16 4.84
N GLN A 22 -10.40 40.14 6.16
CA GLN A 22 -9.66 39.23 7.05
C GLN A 22 -10.01 37.76 6.82
N SER A 23 -11.24 37.45 6.42
CA SER A 23 -11.68 36.09 6.12
C SER A 23 -11.18 35.63 4.75
N VAL A 24 -11.24 36.49 3.73
CA VAL A 24 -10.74 36.23 2.37
C VAL A 24 -9.22 36.09 2.35
N SER A 25 -8.48 36.91 3.11
CA SER A 25 -7.03 36.78 3.27
C SER A 25 -6.61 35.51 4.01
N LYS A 26 -7.35 35.09 5.05
CA LYS A 26 -7.15 33.77 5.71
C LYS A 26 -7.48 32.59 4.80
N LEU A 27 -8.54 32.69 3.98
CA LEU A 27 -8.91 31.68 2.97
C LEU A 27 -7.86 31.58 1.85
N GLY A 28 -7.30 32.71 1.39
CA GLY A 28 -6.22 32.75 0.40
C GLY A 28 -4.88 32.23 0.92
N SER A 29 -4.52 32.57 2.17
CA SER A 29 -3.31 32.11 2.86
C SER A 29 -3.34 30.60 3.12
N ASN A 30 -4.50 30.05 3.51
CA ASN A 30 -4.69 28.61 3.69
C ASN A 30 -4.59 27.81 2.38
N ARG A 31 -5.05 28.36 1.25
CA ARG A 31 -4.89 27.73 -0.07
C ARG A 31 -3.43 27.74 -0.55
N LEU A 32 -2.68 28.80 -0.26
CA LEU A 32 -1.25 28.86 -0.59
C LEU A 32 -0.43 27.90 0.28
N ALA A 33 -0.72 27.85 1.59
CA ALA A 33 -0.09 26.91 2.51
C ALA A 33 -0.40 25.45 2.14
N GLN A 34 -1.64 25.13 1.77
CA GLN A 34 -2.02 23.82 1.24
C GLN A 34 -1.26 23.49 -0.05
N LYS A 35 -1.16 24.42 -1.01
CA LYS A 35 -0.38 24.24 -2.24
C LYS A 35 1.11 24.02 -1.97
N LEU A 36 1.70 24.76 -1.04
CA LEU A 36 3.10 24.60 -0.64
C LEU A 36 3.36 23.27 0.10
N ALA A 37 2.38 22.76 0.86
CA ALA A 37 2.47 21.44 1.47
C ALA A 37 2.58 20.31 0.41
N TYR A 38 1.88 20.46 -0.73
CA TYR A 38 2.05 19.55 -1.87
C TYR A 38 3.43 19.66 -2.54
N PHE A 39 4.21 20.71 -2.31
CA PHE A 39 5.58 20.84 -2.79
C PHE A 39 6.63 20.35 -1.79
N GLY A 40 6.23 19.80 -0.64
CA GLY A 40 7.16 19.25 0.37
C GLY A 40 8.08 18.14 -0.14
N TRP A 41 7.72 17.47 -1.25
CA TRP A 41 8.57 16.47 -1.92
C TRP A 41 9.67 17.09 -2.78
N PHE A 42 9.51 18.35 -3.22
CA PHE A 42 10.39 18.97 -4.21
C PHE A 42 11.84 19.12 -3.74
N PRO A 43 12.13 19.56 -2.48
CA PRO A 43 13.51 19.58 -1.98
C PRO A 43 14.15 18.19 -1.91
N ALA A 44 13.38 17.16 -1.53
CA ALA A 44 13.86 15.78 -1.48
C ALA A 44 14.17 15.25 -2.89
N TYR A 45 13.29 15.51 -3.86
CA TYR A 45 13.50 15.18 -5.26
C TYR A 45 14.72 15.88 -5.87
N LEU A 46 14.86 17.19 -5.63
CA LEU A 46 16.01 17.96 -6.13
C LEU A 46 17.32 17.45 -5.50
N LYS A 47 17.33 17.21 -4.18
CA LYS A 47 18.48 16.60 -3.50
C LYS A 47 18.81 15.23 -4.12
N GLN A 48 17.82 14.36 -4.31
CA GLN A 48 18.01 13.06 -4.95
C GLN A 48 18.60 13.21 -6.35
N ARG A 49 18.09 14.14 -7.17
CA ARG A 49 18.61 14.40 -8.52
C ARG A 49 20.06 14.88 -8.51
N LEU A 50 20.41 15.79 -7.60
CA LEU A 50 21.75 16.37 -7.51
C LEU A 50 22.78 15.42 -6.88
N THR A 51 22.36 14.53 -5.98
CA THR A 51 23.26 13.60 -5.29
C THR A 51 23.30 12.20 -5.90
N ARG A 52 22.39 11.87 -6.82
CA ARG A 52 22.34 10.55 -7.46
C ARG A 52 23.58 10.37 -8.33
N ARG A 53 24.46 9.46 -7.90
CA ARG A 53 25.61 9.03 -8.70
C ARG A 53 25.10 8.22 -9.89
N SER A 54 25.63 8.52 -11.08
CA SER A 54 25.44 7.64 -12.23
C SER A 54 26.14 6.31 -11.94
N PRO A 55 25.45 5.16 -12.11
CA PRO A 55 26.10 3.87 -11.99
C PRO A 55 27.22 3.78 -13.05
N ARG A 56 28.36 3.20 -12.66
CA ARG A 56 29.47 2.90 -13.57
C ARG A 56 29.42 1.41 -13.88
N GLY A 57 29.56 1.05 -15.16
CA GLY A 57 29.50 -0.33 -15.62
C GLY A 57 28.09 -0.78 -16.04
N PRO A 58 27.88 -2.09 -16.23
CA PRO A 58 26.59 -2.66 -16.62
C PRO A 58 25.47 -2.27 -15.64
N ILE A 59 24.32 -1.85 -16.19
CA ILE A 59 23.13 -1.55 -15.41
C ILE A 59 22.22 -2.77 -15.45
N HIS A 60 22.01 -3.40 -14.30
CA HIS A 60 21.01 -4.45 -14.14
C HIS A 60 19.66 -3.82 -13.85
N VAL A 61 18.63 -4.20 -14.62
CA VAL A 61 17.24 -3.78 -14.41
C VAL A 61 16.48 -4.97 -13.89
N ILE A 62 15.92 -4.85 -12.69
CA ILE A 62 15.09 -5.88 -12.07
C ILE A 62 13.64 -5.46 -12.22
N PHE A 63 12.82 -6.33 -12.80
CA PHE A 63 11.37 -6.18 -12.83
C PHE A 63 10.78 -7.00 -11.69
N ALA A 64 10.00 -6.34 -10.84
CA ALA A 64 9.24 -6.99 -9.78
C ALA A 64 7.76 -6.67 -9.99
N ILE A 65 6.95 -7.72 -10.12
CA ILE A 65 5.49 -7.61 -10.11
C ILE A 65 5.04 -8.06 -8.72
N ALA A 66 4.71 -7.06 -7.91
CA ALA A 66 4.25 -7.20 -6.54
C ALA A 66 2.80 -6.73 -6.49
N ASP A 67 1.86 -7.67 -6.54
CA ASP A 67 0.44 -7.37 -6.59
C ASP A 67 -0.32 -8.05 -5.44
N HIS A 68 -1.45 -7.44 -5.06
CA HIS A 68 -2.39 -8.03 -4.12
C HIS A 68 -3.05 -9.24 -4.78
N PHE A 69 -2.70 -10.44 -4.34
CA PHE A 69 -3.26 -11.67 -4.88
C PHE A 69 -4.44 -12.11 -4.01
N GLU A 70 -5.64 -11.66 -4.38
CA GLU A 70 -6.87 -11.86 -3.60
C GLU A 70 -7.91 -12.71 -4.35
N PRO A 71 -7.84 -14.05 -4.32
CA PRO A 71 -8.84 -14.91 -4.98
C PRO A 71 -10.29 -14.60 -4.55
N ALA A 72 -10.47 -14.18 -3.31
CA ALA A 72 -11.77 -13.83 -2.75
C ALA A 72 -12.37 -12.52 -3.27
N ILE A 73 -11.62 -11.69 -4.00
CA ILE A 73 -12.13 -10.39 -4.44
C ILE A 73 -13.33 -10.56 -5.38
N VAL A 74 -14.42 -9.83 -5.10
CA VAL A 74 -15.57 -9.72 -5.98
C VAL A 74 -15.46 -8.42 -6.76
N PRO A 75 -15.31 -8.45 -8.11
CA PRO A 75 -15.23 -7.22 -8.89
C PRO A 75 -16.47 -6.34 -8.68
N GLY A 76 -16.25 -5.07 -8.35
CA GLY A 76 -17.32 -4.10 -8.10
C GLY A 76 -17.87 -4.11 -6.66
N ASP A 77 -17.46 -5.06 -5.81
CA ASP A 77 -17.78 -5.07 -4.38
C ASP A 77 -16.54 -5.45 -3.56
N GLY A 78 -15.79 -4.44 -3.14
CA GLY A 78 -14.59 -4.62 -2.31
C GLY A 78 -14.87 -5.03 -0.86
N SER A 79 -16.13 -5.28 -0.49
CA SER A 79 -16.53 -5.78 0.83
C SER A 79 -17.05 -7.22 0.80
N ALA A 80 -17.43 -7.73 -0.36
CA ALA A 80 -17.86 -9.10 -0.55
C ALA A 80 -16.67 -10.05 -0.80
N HIS A 81 -16.80 -11.26 -0.27
CA HIS A 81 -15.88 -12.35 -0.57
C HIS A 81 -16.55 -13.37 -1.49
N ALA A 82 -15.84 -13.77 -2.53
CA ALA A 82 -16.27 -14.83 -3.43
C ALA A 82 -16.37 -16.16 -2.66
N SER A 83 -17.31 -17.02 -3.06
CA SER A 83 -17.41 -18.37 -2.51
C SER A 83 -16.12 -19.17 -2.73
N TYR A 84 -15.85 -20.17 -1.89
CA TYR A 84 -14.68 -21.04 -2.03
C TYR A 84 -14.50 -21.58 -3.46
N ASN A 85 -15.56 -22.16 -4.05
CA ASN A 85 -15.51 -22.72 -5.40
C ASN A 85 -15.10 -21.69 -6.47
N GLU A 86 -15.48 -20.43 -6.29
CA GLU A 86 -15.10 -19.36 -7.21
C GLU A 86 -13.64 -18.92 -7.00
N GLN A 87 -13.17 -18.90 -5.75
CA GLN A 87 -11.76 -18.65 -5.44
C GLN A 87 -10.86 -19.75 -6.04
N GLU A 88 -11.26 -21.01 -5.83
CA GLU A 88 -10.61 -22.19 -6.39
C GLU A 88 -10.56 -22.11 -7.93
N ARG A 89 -11.70 -21.86 -8.58
CA ARG A 89 -11.77 -21.74 -10.04
C ARG A 89 -10.84 -20.63 -10.57
N LYS A 90 -10.80 -19.47 -9.93
CA LYS A 90 -9.90 -18.37 -10.32
C LYS A 90 -8.43 -18.77 -10.18
N LEU A 91 -8.08 -19.39 -9.05
CA LEU A 91 -6.72 -19.85 -8.78
C LEU A 91 -6.28 -20.90 -9.80
N GLU A 92 -7.13 -21.88 -10.10
CA GLU A 92 -6.85 -22.92 -11.10
C GLU A 92 -6.65 -22.33 -12.50
N CYS A 93 -7.51 -21.40 -12.92
CA CYS A 93 -7.33 -20.68 -14.17
C CYS A 93 -5.99 -19.96 -14.20
N TRP A 94 -5.63 -19.25 -13.12
CA TRP A 94 -4.36 -18.55 -13.02
C TRP A 94 -3.17 -19.50 -13.11
N CYS A 95 -3.12 -20.52 -12.27
CA CYS A 95 -2.02 -21.50 -12.21
C CYS A 95 -1.82 -22.24 -13.55
N ARG A 96 -2.89 -22.42 -14.34
CA ARG A 96 -2.85 -23.00 -15.68
C ARG A 96 -2.37 -22.01 -16.74
N ASP A 97 -2.90 -20.79 -16.74
CA ASP A 97 -2.77 -19.86 -17.86
C ASP A 97 -1.54 -18.95 -17.73
N TYR A 98 -1.14 -18.59 -16.50
CA TYR A 98 0.04 -17.76 -16.26
C TYR A 98 1.33 -18.38 -16.84
N PRO A 99 1.66 -19.65 -16.56
CA PRO A 99 2.82 -20.31 -17.18
C PRO A 99 2.78 -20.24 -18.69
N ARG A 100 1.64 -20.54 -19.31
CA ARG A 100 1.49 -20.53 -20.78
C ARG A 100 1.74 -19.14 -21.37
N ALA A 101 1.30 -18.10 -20.68
CA ALA A 101 1.47 -16.72 -21.12
C ALA A 101 2.93 -16.25 -21.06
N VAL A 102 3.71 -16.70 -20.06
CA VAL A 102 5.05 -16.13 -19.80
C VAL A 102 6.22 -17.10 -19.99
N ALA A 103 5.96 -18.40 -20.18
CA ALA A 103 6.97 -19.46 -20.27
C ALA A 103 7.98 -19.31 -21.41
N HIS A 104 7.77 -18.43 -22.38
CA HIS A 104 8.72 -18.20 -23.48
C HIS A 104 9.72 -17.07 -23.18
N TRP A 105 9.43 -16.22 -22.18
CA TRP A 105 10.34 -15.14 -21.76
C TRP A 105 11.37 -15.65 -20.77
N ARG A 106 12.62 -15.20 -20.91
CA ARG A 106 13.73 -15.56 -20.02
C ARG A 106 14.48 -14.30 -19.61
N ASP A 107 14.85 -14.21 -18.34
CA ASP A 107 15.75 -13.18 -17.85
C ASP A 107 17.22 -13.50 -18.17
N ALA A 108 18.14 -12.65 -17.69
CA ALA A 108 19.58 -12.81 -17.92
C ALA A 108 20.17 -14.09 -17.28
N GLU A 109 19.47 -14.71 -16.33
CA GLU A 109 19.87 -15.93 -15.63
C GLU A 109 19.09 -17.16 -16.14
N GLY A 110 18.22 -16.98 -17.13
CA GLY A 110 17.44 -18.07 -17.72
C GLY A 110 16.18 -18.44 -16.94
N PHE A 111 15.71 -17.59 -16.03
CA PHE A 111 14.45 -17.81 -15.33
C PHE A 111 13.26 -17.24 -16.10
N PRO A 112 12.07 -17.88 -16.06
CA PRO A 112 10.85 -17.27 -16.54
C PRO A 112 10.45 -16.07 -15.66
N LEU A 113 9.49 -15.27 -16.12
CA LEU A 113 8.90 -14.24 -15.27
C LEU A 113 8.27 -14.88 -14.04
N ARG A 114 8.77 -14.55 -12.85
CA ARG A 114 8.25 -14.98 -11.56
C ARG A 114 7.37 -13.90 -10.96
N HIS A 115 6.21 -14.30 -10.46
CA HIS A 115 5.28 -13.39 -9.81
C HIS A 115 5.43 -13.49 -8.28
N THR A 116 5.35 -12.36 -7.58
CA THR A 116 5.27 -12.35 -6.11
C THR A 116 3.80 -12.20 -5.71
N TYR A 117 3.21 -13.28 -5.19
CA TYR A 117 1.82 -13.36 -4.81
C TYR A 117 1.64 -12.91 -3.35
N PHE A 118 1.19 -11.66 -3.14
CA PHE A 118 0.88 -11.19 -1.79
C PHE A 118 -0.51 -11.69 -1.38
N TYR A 119 -0.55 -12.82 -0.67
CA TYR A 119 -1.79 -13.52 -0.31
C TYR A 119 -2.36 -13.01 1.02
N PRO A 120 -3.67 -12.69 1.11
CA PRO A 120 -4.31 -12.15 2.31
C PRO A 120 -4.33 -13.16 3.46
N ALA A 121 -3.56 -12.87 4.51
CA ALA A 121 -3.40 -13.70 5.70
C ALA A 121 -4.73 -13.98 6.42
N GLU A 122 -5.63 -12.99 6.47
CA GLU A 122 -6.93 -13.13 7.10
C GLU A 122 -7.95 -13.95 6.28
N GLN A 123 -7.63 -14.24 5.02
CA GLN A 123 -8.43 -15.09 4.12
C GLN A 123 -7.71 -16.42 3.84
N TYR A 124 -6.82 -16.83 4.75
CA TYR A 124 -6.09 -18.08 4.62
C TYR A 124 -7.04 -19.28 4.50
N ASP A 125 -6.90 -19.99 3.39
CA ASP A 125 -7.44 -21.32 3.20
C ASP A 125 -6.29 -22.28 2.90
N ARG A 126 -6.30 -23.45 3.54
CA ARG A 126 -5.20 -24.42 3.43
C ARG A 126 -5.04 -24.89 1.99
N ASP A 127 -6.13 -25.30 1.35
CA ASP A 127 -6.08 -26.00 0.07
C ASP A 127 -5.76 -25.02 -1.07
N LEU A 128 -6.31 -23.80 -1.01
CA LEU A 128 -5.97 -22.74 -1.95
C LEU A 128 -4.48 -22.36 -1.86
N VAL A 129 -3.96 -22.16 -0.64
CA VAL A 129 -2.54 -21.81 -0.47
C VAL A 129 -1.62 -22.97 -0.83
N SER A 130 -1.98 -24.22 -0.55
CA SER A 130 -1.18 -25.39 -0.96
C SER A 130 -1.05 -25.48 -2.48
N ARG A 131 -2.14 -25.26 -3.24
CA ARG A 131 -2.07 -25.23 -4.71
C ARG A 131 -1.21 -24.09 -5.24
N LEU A 132 -1.31 -22.91 -4.63
CA LEU A 132 -0.45 -21.79 -5.00
C LEU A 132 1.03 -22.08 -4.66
N ALA A 133 1.30 -22.76 -3.55
CA ALA A 133 2.64 -23.16 -3.16
C ALA A 133 3.24 -24.19 -4.13
N GLU A 134 2.45 -25.15 -4.61
CA GLU A 134 2.85 -26.08 -5.68
C GLU A 134 3.16 -25.35 -7.00
N HIS A 135 2.37 -24.33 -7.33
CA HIS A 135 2.63 -23.48 -8.48
C HIS A 135 3.95 -22.70 -8.34
N CYS A 136 4.23 -22.16 -7.15
CA CYS A 136 5.48 -21.49 -6.82
C CYS A 136 6.69 -22.44 -6.85
N SER A 137 6.57 -23.63 -6.25
CA SER A 137 7.65 -24.64 -6.26
C SER A 137 7.96 -25.17 -7.66
N SER A 138 6.98 -25.10 -8.57
CA SER A 138 7.16 -25.36 -10.00
C SER A 138 7.88 -24.22 -10.76
N GLY A 139 8.31 -23.16 -10.07
CA GLY A 139 9.14 -22.08 -10.60
C GLY A 139 8.38 -20.84 -11.10
N TRP A 140 7.06 -20.76 -10.85
CA TRP A 140 6.20 -19.69 -11.39
C TRP A 140 5.97 -18.50 -10.46
N GLY A 141 6.62 -18.49 -9.30
CA GLY A 141 6.54 -17.34 -8.39
C GLY A 141 6.86 -17.70 -6.96
N GLU A 142 6.50 -16.78 -6.06
CA GLU A 142 6.72 -16.87 -4.62
C GLU A 142 5.49 -16.30 -3.89
N ILE A 143 5.17 -16.83 -2.70
CA ILE A 143 4.06 -16.33 -1.88
C ILE A 143 4.62 -15.42 -0.79
N GLU A 144 4.03 -14.23 -0.66
CA GLU A 144 4.34 -13.24 0.36
C GLU A 144 3.08 -12.80 1.09
N ILE A 145 3.23 -11.96 2.12
CA ILE A 145 2.13 -11.66 3.04
C ILE A 145 1.37 -10.41 2.63
N HIS A 146 0.05 -10.55 2.46
CA HIS A 146 -0.88 -9.44 2.45
C HIS A 146 -1.72 -9.48 3.73
N LEU A 147 -2.06 -8.32 4.31
CA LEU A 147 -2.92 -8.24 5.49
C LEU A 147 -3.84 -7.02 5.37
N HIS A 148 -5.14 -7.30 5.37
CA HIS A 148 -6.14 -6.28 5.65
C HIS A 148 -6.27 -6.09 7.16
N HIS A 149 -6.03 -4.87 7.64
CA HIS A 149 -6.18 -4.54 9.05
C HIS A 149 -6.79 -3.15 9.23
N GLY A 150 -7.30 -2.86 10.43
CA GLY A 150 -7.95 -1.58 10.70
C GLY A 150 -9.34 -1.44 10.04
N MET A 151 -9.88 -2.55 9.51
CA MET A 151 -11.21 -2.65 8.93
C MET A 151 -12.24 -2.83 10.05
N GLY A 152 -13.27 -1.97 10.08
CA GLY A 152 -14.28 -1.93 11.14
C GLY A 152 -13.83 -1.32 12.48
N ARG A 153 -12.60 -1.60 12.93
CA ARG A 153 -12.00 -1.02 14.16
C ARG A 153 -10.50 -0.74 13.99
N PRO A 154 -9.92 0.23 14.73
CA PRO A 154 -8.47 0.46 14.69
C PRO A 154 -7.69 -0.80 15.09
N ASP A 155 -6.63 -1.09 14.34
CA ASP A 155 -5.73 -2.18 14.70
C ASP A 155 -4.66 -1.72 15.72
N THR A 156 -4.04 -2.69 16.39
CA THR A 156 -2.92 -2.50 17.31
C THR A 156 -1.66 -3.14 16.74
N ALA A 157 -0.50 -2.55 17.03
CA ALA A 157 0.78 -3.10 16.56
C ALA A 157 0.99 -4.56 17.00
N GLU A 158 0.49 -4.93 18.19
CA GLU A 158 0.58 -6.29 18.70
C GLU A 158 -0.26 -7.27 17.87
N ASN A 159 -1.51 -6.91 17.54
CA ASN A 159 -2.36 -7.77 16.70
C ASN A 159 -1.79 -7.89 15.28
N THR A 160 -1.37 -6.78 14.66
CA THR A 160 -0.74 -6.81 13.34
C THR A 160 0.48 -7.72 13.35
N ARG A 161 1.39 -7.57 14.34
CA ARG A 161 2.58 -8.43 14.48
C ARG A 161 2.20 -9.89 14.62
N ARG A 162 1.21 -10.21 15.46
CA ARG A 162 0.73 -11.58 15.66
C ARG A 162 0.23 -12.20 14.37
N GLN A 163 -0.57 -11.48 13.58
CA GLN A 163 -1.10 -11.98 12.31
C GLN A 163 0.02 -12.23 11.29
N LEU A 164 0.96 -11.30 11.15
CA LEU A 164 2.10 -11.45 10.24
C LEU A 164 2.98 -12.65 10.63
N VAL A 165 3.34 -12.77 11.91
CA VAL A 165 4.18 -13.89 12.39
C VAL A 165 3.45 -15.23 12.23
N HIS A 166 2.16 -15.29 12.57
CA HIS A 166 1.38 -16.51 12.44
C HIS A 166 1.28 -16.97 10.98
N PHE A 167 1.04 -16.05 10.06
CA PHE A 167 0.92 -16.39 8.64
C PHE A 167 2.28 -16.71 8.01
N ARG A 168 3.35 -15.99 8.38
CA ARG A 168 4.73 -16.34 8.02
C ARG A 168 5.05 -17.79 8.39
N ASP A 169 4.81 -18.17 9.64
CA ASP A 169 5.09 -19.52 10.14
C ASP A 169 4.23 -20.57 9.44
N THR A 170 2.98 -20.20 9.10
CA THR A 170 2.09 -21.07 8.32
C THR A 170 2.63 -21.30 6.90
N LEU A 171 3.03 -20.24 6.18
CA LEU A 171 3.62 -20.34 4.86
C LEU A 171 4.91 -21.16 4.88
N ALA A 172 5.80 -20.90 5.83
CA ALA A 172 7.06 -21.60 5.95
C ALA A 172 6.89 -23.08 6.33
N PHE A 173 6.24 -23.36 7.45
CA PHE A 173 6.24 -24.71 8.01
C PHE A 173 5.18 -25.64 7.42
N LYS A 174 4.06 -25.11 6.91
CA LYS A 174 2.99 -25.95 6.34
C LYS A 174 3.04 -26.05 4.83
N HIS A 175 3.56 -25.03 4.15
CA HIS A 175 3.56 -24.95 2.69
C HIS A 175 4.96 -24.94 2.08
N GLY A 176 6.02 -24.96 2.90
CA GLY A 176 7.41 -24.93 2.42
C GLY A 176 7.76 -23.66 1.64
N CYS A 177 7.03 -22.57 1.90
CA CYS A 177 7.25 -21.28 1.27
C CYS A 177 8.23 -20.42 2.08
N LEU A 178 8.56 -19.24 1.56
CA LEU A 178 9.46 -18.25 2.16
C LEU A 178 10.94 -18.66 2.21
N ALA A 179 11.81 -17.66 2.06
CA ALA A 179 13.25 -17.86 2.08
C ALA A 179 13.83 -17.67 3.49
N TYR A 180 14.93 -18.36 3.74
CA TYR A 180 15.75 -18.19 4.93
C TYR A 180 17.02 -17.42 4.57
N GLU A 181 17.41 -16.49 5.44
CA GLU A 181 18.62 -15.70 5.24
C GLU A 181 19.81 -16.37 5.94
N GLY A 182 20.76 -16.89 5.16
CA GLY A 182 21.96 -17.55 5.69
C GLY A 182 21.62 -18.72 6.62
N GLU A 183 22.15 -18.68 7.84
CA GLU A 183 21.92 -19.70 8.89
C GLU A 183 20.73 -19.36 9.80
N SER A 184 19.92 -18.36 9.45
CA SER A 184 18.74 -17.99 10.23
C SER A 184 17.73 -19.13 10.30
N GLU A 185 17.25 -19.45 11.51
CA GLU A 185 16.10 -20.34 11.72
C GLU A 185 14.75 -19.65 11.48
N THR A 186 14.76 -18.34 11.25
CA THR A 186 13.55 -17.55 11.02
C THR A 186 13.38 -17.23 9.53
N PRO A 187 12.24 -17.60 8.92
CA PRO A 187 11.94 -17.25 7.53
C PRO A 187 11.73 -15.74 7.38
N ARG A 188 12.14 -15.21 6.23
CA ARG A 188 11.95 -13.82 5.81
C ARG A 188 10.67 -13.71 5.00
N TYR A 189 10.01 -12.56 5.11
CA TYR A 189 8.81 -12.27 4.34
C TYR A 189 8.77 -10.79 3.97
N ALA A 190 8.23 -10.51 2.79
CA ALA A 190 7.73 -9.21 2.43
C ALA A 190 6.26 -9.08 2.84
N PHE A 191 5.84 -7.85 3.13
CA PHE A 191 4.49 -7.56 3.55
C PHE A 191 3.94 -6.32 2.85
N VAL A 192 2.73 -6.44 2.30
CA VAL A 192 1.96 -5.31 1.78
C VAL A 192 0.68 -5.11 2.59
N HIS A 193 0.35 -3.85 2.79
CA HIS A 193 -0.92 -3.47 3.38
C HIS A 193 -2.07 -3.61 2.39
N GLY A 194 -3.21 -4.08 2.87
CA GLY A 194 -4.46 -4.00 2.12
C GLY A 194 -5.09 -2.63 2.12
N ASN A 195 -6.19 -2.52 1.38
CA ASN A 195 -6.96 -1.29 1.28
C ASN A 195 -7.19 -0.65 2.66
N PHE A 196 -7.08 0.68 2.74
CA PHE A 196 -7.36 1.52 3.92
C PHE A 196 -6.37 1.50 5.11
N ALA A 197 -5.26 0.75 5.05
CA ALA A 197 -4.27 0.77 6.13
C ALA A 197 -3.41 2.06 6.18
N LEU A 198 -3.14 2.69 5.02
CA LEU A 198 -2.17 3.79 4.92
C LEU A 198 -2.62 5.10 5.59
N ALA A 199 -3.92 5.28 5.84
CA ALA A 199 -4.46 6.50 6.46
C ALA A 199 -4.93 6.32 7.92
N LYS A 200 -4.82 5.10 8.49
CA LYS A 200 -5.30 4.80 9.86
C LYS A 200 -4.20 4.45 10.86
N CYS A 201 -2.93 4.51 10.45
CA CYS A 201 -1.83 4.52 11.41
C CYS A 201 -1.85 5.86 12.17
N ARG A 202 -2.22 5.80 13.46
CA ARG A 202 -2.37 6.93 14.38
C ARG A 202 -1.34 8.06 14.16
N PHE A 203 -1.81 9.30 14.23
CA PHE A 203 -1.02 10.52 14.37
C PHE A 203 -0.22 10.47 15.68
N SER A 204 0.90 9.75 15.69
CA SER A 204 1.87 9.76 16.78
C SER A 204 3.26 9.70 16.16
N ARG A 205 3.92 10.87 16.17
CA ARG A 205 5.34 11.15 15.91
C ARG A 205 6.14 10.07 15.16
N LYS A 206 6.47 10.40 13.91
CA LYS A 206 7.63 9.95 13.11
C LYS A 206 8.53 8.93 13.83
N ARG A 207 8.37 7.65 13.47
CA ARG A 207 9.50 6.74 13.32
C ARG A 207 9.35 6.05 11.99
N VAL A 208 10.35 6.25 11.14
CA VAL A 208 10.54 5.51 9.89
C VAL A 208 10.73 4.06 10.30
N ALA A 209 9.78 3.18 9.97
CA ALA A 209 9.99 1.75 10.04
C ALA A 209 10.77 1.38 8.78
N THR A 210 12.10 1.37 8.89
CA THR A 210 12.94 0.53 8.05
C THR A 210 13.01 -0.81 8.78
N LEU A 211 12.35 -1.84 8.24
CA LEU A 211 12.69 -3.21 8.59
C LEU A 211 13.02 -3.91 7.27
N ILE A 212 14.34 -4.08 7.11
CA ILE A 212 14.98 -4.99 6.18
C ILE A 212 14.60 -6.38 6.62
#